data_AF-A0A2M8TPV8-F1
#
_entry.id   AF-A0A2M8TPV8-F1
#
_cell.length_a   1.000
_cell.length_b   1.000
_cell.length_c   1.000
_cell.angle_alpha   90.00
_cell.angle_beta   90.00
_cell.angle_gamma   90.00
#
_symmetry.space_group_name_H-M   'P 1'
#
loop_
_entity.id
_entity.type
_entity.pdbx_description
1 polymer ?
#
loop_
_entity_poly.entity_id
_entity_poly.type
_entity_poly.pdbx_seq_one_letter_code
_entity_poly.pdbx_strand_id
1 'polypeptide(L)'
;MSKIERLKKSLEKKREKFQDKIEAHFDDVRSANGQPLNDKRCGRSTISRWEKQNNALLNLQKEIERTEKAIQEEESKINFVERVKHELPKEIVELIDNGTIKQWSKYPHIFFVDGVEKARIIWEDKKKRVAHKFTSQIRDREQYKKFANVYNMLAKKLN
;
A
#
# COMPACT_ATOMS: atom_id res chain seq x y z
N MET A 1 -6.62 8.44 -8.16
CA MET A 1 -6.11 8.32 -6.78
C MET A 1 -5.54 6.93 -6.54
N SER A 2 -4.25 6.86 -6.22
CA SER A 2 -3.53 5.62 -5.86
C SER A 2 -3.98 5.07 -4.50
N LYS A 3 -3.65 3.81 -4.20
CA LYS A 3 -4.02 3.18 -2.91
C LYS A 3 -3.39 3.92 -1.72
N ILE A 4 -2.13 4.30 -1.84
CA ILE A 4 -1.39 5.05 -0.82
C ILE A 4 -2.00 6.44 -0.58
N GLU A 5 -2.40 7.16 -1.62
CA GLU A 5 -3.10 8.46 -1.50
C GLU A 5 -4.40 8.33 -0.72
N ARG A 6 -5.20 7.29 -1.00
CA ARG A 6 -6.44 7.03 -0.25
C ARG A 6 -6.18 6.78 1.22
N LEU A 7 -5.12 6.03 1.56
CA LEU A 7 -4.73 5.77 2.94
C LEU A 7 -4.26 7.05 3.65
N LYS A 8 -3.42 7.88 3.01
CA LYS A 8 -2.96 9.16 3.56
C LYS A 8 -4.13 10.11 3.82
N LYS A 9 -5.08 10.23 2.88
CA LYS A 9 -6.31 11.01 3.07
C LYS A 9 -7.19 10.46 4.19
N SER A 10 -7.27 9.14 4.35
CA SER A 10 -8.00 8.53 5.46
C SER A 10 -7.32 8.77 6.80
N LEU A 11 -5.99 8.78 6.85
CA LEU A 11 -5.22 9.05 8.06
C LEU A 11 -5.46 10.47 8.54
N GLU A 12 -5.40 11.44 7.62
CA GLU A 12 -5.66 12.85 7.91
C GLU A 12 -7.02 13.06 8.56
N LYS A 13 -8.09 12.54 7.96
CA LYS A 13 -9.45 12.61 8.53
C LYS A 13 -9.57 11.98 9.92
N LYS A 14 -8.84 10.89 10.17
CA LYS A 14 -8.85 10.21 11.48
C LYS A 14 -8.13 11.04 12.53
N ARG A 15 -7.01 11.69 12.16
CA ARG A 15 -6.25 12.59 13.05
C ARG A 15 -7.06 13.84 13.40
N GLU A 16 -7.74 14.45 12.42
CA GLU A 16 -8.65 15.57 12.64
C GLU A 16 -9.76 15.18 13.63
N LYS A 17 -10.48 14.09 13.36
CA LYS A 17 -11.51 13.57 14.27
C LYS A 17 -11.00 13.24 15.67
N PHE A 18 -9.76 12.76 15.78
CA PHE A 18 -9.13 12.47 17.07
C PHE A 18 -8.86 13.77 17.84
N GLN A 19 -8.34 14.78 17.16
CA GLN A 19 -8.11 16.11 17.73
C GLN A 19 -9.41 16.74 18.23
N ASP A 20 -10.47 16.74 17.41
CA ASP A 20 -11.79 17.26 17.80
C ASP A 20 -12.31 16.60 19.08
N LYS A 21 -12.13 15.27 19.20
CA LYS A 21 -12.56 14.52 20.39
C LYS A 21 -11.70 14.79 21.62
N ILE A 22 -10.41 15.03 21.42
CA ILE A 22 -9.51 15.43 22.50
C ILE A 22 -9.96 16.79 23.05
N GLU A 23 -10.19 17.76 22.18
CA GLU A 23 -10.64 19.10 22.56
C GLU A 23 -11.98 19.03 23.29
N ALA A 24 -12.96 18.29 22.74
CA ALA A 24 -14.24 18.07 23.40
C ALA A 24 -14.12 17.39 24.77
N HIS A 25 -13.20 16.43 24.94
CA HIS A 25 -12.95 15.80 26.24
C HIS A 25 -12.37 16.79 27.25
N PHE A 26 -11.38 17.60 26.85
CA PHE A 26 -10.76 18.59 27.72
C PHE A 26 -11.73 19.73 28.08
N ASP A 27 -12.56 20.17 27.15
CA ASP A 27 -13.60 21.17 27.41
C ASP A 27 -14.65 20.64 28.40
N ASP A 28 -15.04 19.37 28.27
CA ASP A 28 -15.94 18.71 29.23
C ASP A 28 -15.29 18.60 30.62
N VAL A 29 -14.02 18.21 30.69
CA VAL A 29 -13.26 18.17 31.95
C VAL A 29 -13.16 19.56 32.59
N ARG A 30 -12.88 20.61 31.79
CA ARG A 30 -12.80 22.00 32.26
C ARG A 30 -14.15 22.47 32.77
N SER A 31 -15.24 22.17 32.06
CA SER A 31 -16.61 22.57 32.45
C SER A 31 -17.02 22.01 33.81
N ALA A 32 -16.51 20.84 34.18
CA ALA A 32 -16.81 20.19 35.43
C ALA A 32 -16.15 20.87 36.65
N ASN A 33 -15.15 21.76 36.46
CA ASN A 33 -14.55 22.58 37.52
C ASN A 33 -14.19 21.82 38.83
N GLY A 34 -13.72 20.56 38.73
CA GLY A 34 -13.40 19.73 39.90
C GLY A 34 -14.60 19.20 40.70
N GLN A 35 -15.84 19.51 40.32
CA GLN A 35 -17.09 19.03 40.92
C GLN A 35 -17.17 17.50 41.05
N PRO A 36 -16.71 16.66 40.09
CA PRO A 36 -16.83 15.20 40.19
C PRO A 36 -16.03 14.60 41.35
N LEU A 37 -15.03 15.32 41.86
CA LEU A 37 -14.21 14.92 43.00
C LEU A 37 -14.81 15.39 44.33
N ASN A 38 -15.73 16.36 44.31
CA ASN A 38 -16.32 16.97 45.50
C ASN A 38 -17.76 16.46 45.77
N ASP A 39 -18.57 16.25 44.73
CA ASP A 39 -19.96 15.79 44.86
C ASP A 39 -20.09 14.25 44.77
N LYS A 40 -20.44 13.63 45.92
CA LYS A 40 -20.57 12.17 46.06
C LYS A 40 -21.75 11.56 45.28
N ARG A 41 -22.76 12.33 44.86
CA ARG A 41 -23.94 11.79 44.13
C ARG A 41 -23.79 11.84 42.62
N CYS A 42 -23.18 12.89 42.06
CA CYS A 42 -23.02 13.09 40.62
C CYS A 42 -21.60 12.78 40.07
N GLY A 43 -20.64 12.43 40.93
CA GLY A 43 -19.28 12.07 40.50
C GLY A 43 -19.21 10.81 39.62
N ARG A 44 -19.97 9.76 39.95
CA ARG A 44 -19.94 8.47 39.21
C ARG A 44 -20.41 8.61 37.76
N SER A 45 -21.47 9.38 37.51
CA SER A 45 -21.98 9.61 36.15
C SER A 45 -20.97 10.39 35.30
N THR A 46 -20.30 11.37 35.89
CA THR A 46 -19.26 12.16 35.23
C THR A 46 -18.04 11.30 34.88
N ILE A 47 -17.54 10.51 35.84
CA ILE A 47 -16.43 9.58 35.62
C ILE A 47 -16.78 8.57 34.52
N SER A 48 -17.97 7.96 34.57
CA SER A 48 -18.40 7.01 33.54
C SER A 48 -18.47 7.63 32.14
N ARG A 49 -18.88 8.91 32.04
CA ARG A 49 -18.89 9.64 30.78
C ARG A 49 -17.46 9.91 30.27
N TRP A 50 -16.55 10.33 31.14
CA TRP A 50 -15.14 10.53 30.79
C TRP A 50 -14.45 9.22 30.39
N GLU A 51 -14.73 8.12 31.08
CA GLU A 51 -14.26 6.78 30.67
C GLU A 51 -14.75 6.41 29.26
N LYS A 52 -16.01 6.70 28.93
CA LYS A 52 -16.54 6.47 27.57
C LYS A 52 -15.83 7.33 26.53
N GLN A 53 -15.56 8.60 26.84
CA GLN A 53 -14.79 9.50 25.95
C GLN A 53 -13.36 8.98 25.75
N ASN A 54 -12.68 8.60 26.83
CA ASN A 54 -11.33 8.01 26.80
C ASN A 54 -11.29 6.71 26.01
N ASN A 55 -12.26 5.81 26.21
CA ASN A 55 -12.37 4.58 25.43
C ASN A 55 -12.56 4.87 23.93
N ALA A 56 -13.34 5.89 23.59
CA ALA A 56 -13.51 6.31 22.20
C ALA A 56 -12.23 6.90 21.60
N LEU A 57 -11.44 7.64 22.38
CA LEU A 57 -10.12 8.15 21.99
C LEU A 57 -9.13 7.01 21.76
N LEU A 58 -9.03 6.05 22.70
CA LEU A 58 -8.17 4.88 22.57
C LEU A 58 -8.50 4.04 21.33
N ASN A 59 -9.79 3.91 20.99
CA ASN A 59 -10.20 3.21 19.78
C ASN A 59 -9.79 3.97 18.51
N LEU A 60 -9.95 5.29 18.48
CA LEU A 60 -9.49 6.12 17.35
C LEU A 60 -7.97 6.06 17.19
N GLN A 61 -7.22 6.10 18.29
CA GLN A 61 -5.77 5.95 18.27
C GLN A 61 -5.35 4.62 17.63
N LYS A 62 -5.97 3.50 18.04
CA LYS A 62 -5.73 2.19 17.41
C LYS A 62 -6.07 2.17 15.92
N GLU A 63 -7.11 2.88 15.50
CA GLU A 63 -7.47 2.99 14.08
C GLU A 63 -6.47 3.83 13.27
N ILE A 64 -5.90 4.87 13.88
CA ILE A 64 -4.82 5.69 13.31
C ILE A 64 -3.58 4.81 13.11
N GLU A 65 -3.11 4.13 14.17
CA GLU A 65 -1.94 3.24 14.13
C GLU A 65 -2.07 2.16 13.05
N ARG A 66 -3.24 1.53 12.94
CA ARG A 66 -3.52 0.55 11.87
C ARG A 66 -3.38 1.15 10.48
N THR A 67 -3.80 2.39 10.30
CA THR A 67 -3.73 3.09 9.00
C THR A 67 -2.29 3.48 8.69
N GLU A 68 -1.54 3.95 9.67
CA GLU A 68 -0.10 4.26 9.53
C GLU A 68 0.70 3.03 9.15
N LYS A 69 0.46 1.90 9.83
CA LYS A 69 1.08 0.63 9.48
C LYS A 69 0.75 0.19 8.05
N ALA A 70 -0.51 0.33 7.63
CA ALA A 70 -0.91 0.02 6.26
C ALA A 70 -0.22 0.91 5.21
N ILE A 71 0.02 2.20 5.53
CA ILE A 71 0.80 3.11 4.68
C ILE A 71 2.24 2.63 4.59
N GLN A 72 2.88 2.35 5.73
CA GLN A 72 4.27 1.88 5.77
C GLN A 72 4.47 0.59 4.98
N GLU A 73 3.54 -0.36 5.08
CA GLU A 73 3.58 -1.60 4.30
C GLU A 73 3.45 -1.35 2.79
N GLU A 74 2.61 -0.39 2.39
CA GLU A 74 2.44 -0.03 0.99
C GLU A 74 3.68 0.70 0.44
N GLU A 75 4.23 1.65 1.19
CA GLU A 75 5.49 2.34 0.85
C GLU A 75 6.65 1.34 0.73
N SER A 76 6.74 0.38 1.65
CA SER A 76 7.76 -0.68 1.59
C SER A 76 7.64 -1.53 0.32
N LYS A 77 6.42 -1.82 -0.16
CA LYS A 77 6.20 -2.55 -1.41
C LYS A 77 6.63 -1.72 -2.63
N ILE A 78 6.29 -0.44 -2.65
CA ILE A 78 6.68 0.48 -3.72
C ILE A 78 8.21 0.59 -3.76
N ASN A 79 8.84 0.88 -2.63
CA ASN A 79 10.29 0.99 -2.51
C ASN A 79 11.01 -0.30 -2.93
N PHE A 80 10.45 -1.47 -2.61
CA PHE A 80 11.01 -2.76 -3.05
C PHE A 80 10.99 -2.91 -4.56
N VAL A 81 9.86 -2.56 -5.20
CA VAL A 81 9.71 -2.59 -6.65
C VAL A 81 10.68 -1.61 -7.32
N GLU A 82 10.76 -0.38 -6.81
CA GLU A 82 11.66 0.67 -7.32
C GLU A 82 13.12 0.26 -7.18
N ARG A 83 13.53 -0.25 -6.02
CA ARG A 83 14.90 -0.75 -5.81
C ARG A 83 15.28 -1.83 -6.82
N VAL A 84 14.41 -2.83 -7.03
CA VAL A 84 14.67 -3.87 -8.03
C VAL A 84 14.70 -3.27 -9.43
N LYS A 85 13.82 -2.30 -9.76
CA LYS A 85 13.82 -1.62 -11.05
C LYS A 85 15.16 -0.95 -11.35
N HIS A 86 15.82 -0.36 -10.35
CA HIS A 86 17.16 0.23 -10.51
C HIS A 86 18.27 -0.81 -10.78
N GLU A 87 18.08 -2.06 -10.39
CA GLU A 87 19.03 -3.16 -10.61
C GLU A 87 18.82 -3.86 -11.96
N LEU A 88 17.71 -3.60 -12.65
CA LEU A 88 17.39 -4.22 -13.93
C LEU A 88 18.21 -3.63 -15.10
N PRO A 89 18.46 -4.42 -16.16
CA PRO A 89 18.99 -3.90 -17.43
C PRO A 89 18.13 -2.79 -18.01
N LYS A 90 18.78 -1.82 -18.68
CA LYS A 90 18.13 -0.62 -19.26
C LYS A 90 17.01 -1.00 -20.22
N GLU A 91 17.20 -2.06 -21.00
CA GLU A 91 16.24 -2.59 -21.97
C GLU A 91 14.92 -3.01 -21.33
N ILE A 92 14.97 -3.55 -20.11
CA ILE A 92 13.77 -3.95 -19.37
C ILE A 92 13.10 -2.70 -18.77
N VAL A 93 13.89 -1.78 -18.22
CA VAL A 93 13.40 -0.53 -17.64
C VAL A 93 12.65 0.31 -18.68
N GLU A 94 13.20 0.45 -19.89
CA GLU A 94 12.55 1.14 -21.01
C GLU A 94 11.17 0.54 -21.35
N LEU A 95 11.04 -0.79 -21.31
CA LEU A 95 9.76 -1.46 -21.56
C LEU A 95 8.75 -1.33 -20.41
N ILE A 96 9.23 -1.15 -19.19
CA ILE A 96 8.37 -0.82 -18.04
C ILE A 96 7.85 0.60 -18.21
N ASP A 97 8.72 1.55 -18.54
CA ASP A 97 8.39 2.97 -18.64
C ASP A 97 7.45 3.29 -19.80
N ASN A 98 7.61 2.61 -20.93
CA ASN A 98 6.69 2.74 -22.05
C ASN A 98 5.38 1.93 -21.90
N GLY A 99 5.24 1.17 -20.80
CA GLY A 99 4.04 0.39 -20.49
C GLY A 99 3.86 -0.91 -21.27
N THR A 100 4.84 -1.33 -22.09
CA THR A 100 4.79 -2.59 -22.84
C THR A 100 4.77 -3.79 -21.91
N ILE A 101 5.51 -3.72 -20.81
CA ILE A 101 5.51 -4.73 -19.76
C ILE A 101 5.15 -4.14 -18.41
N LYS A 102 4.40 -4.90 -17.61
CA LYS A 102 4.00 -4.57 -16.24
C LYS A 102 4.82 -5.39 -15.26
N GLN A 103 5.52 -4.71 -14.36
CA GLN A 103 6.30 -5.34 -13.30
C GLN A 103 5.40 -5.87 -12.18
N TRP A 104 5.66 -7.08 -11.69
CA TRP A 104 4.85 -7.66 -10.62
C TRP A 104 5.29 -7.17 -9.24
N SER A 105 4.40 -6.49 -8.50
CA SER A 105 4.73 -5.93 -7.18
C SER A 105 5.23 -6.96 -6.15
N LYS A 106 4.75 -8.21 -6.20
CA LYS A 106 5.17 -9.27 -5.25
C LYS A 106 6.52 -9.88 -5.62
N TYR A 107 6.80 -9.99 -6.92
CA TYR A 107 8.02 -10.59 -7.45
C TYR A 107 8.56 -9.69 -8.58
N PRO A 108 9.26 -8.60 -8.26
CA PRO A 108 9.57 -7.53 -9.24
C PRO A 108 10.52 -7.93 -10.38
N HIS A 109 11.10 -9.13 -10.32
CA HIS A 109 11.87 -9.74 -11.42
C HIS A 109 10.97 -10.48 -12.44
N ILE A 110 9.66 -10.54 -12.20
CA ILE A 110 8.66 -11.12 -13.09
C ILE A 110 7.85 -10.00 -13.73
N PHE A 111 7.64 -10.11 -15.03
CA PHE A 111 6.95 -9.13 -15.86
C PHE A 111 5.83 -9.78 -16.68
N PHE A 112 4.78 -9.00 -16.92
CA PHE A 112 3.63 -9.37 -17.74
C PHE A 112 3.59 -8.47 -18.96
N VAL A 113 3.48 -9.05 -20.15
CA VAL A 113 3.29 -8.25 -21.37
C VAL A 113 1.86 -7.72 -21.38
N ASP A 114 1.69 -6.42 -21.61
CA ASP A 114 0.35 -5.83 -21.66
C ASP A 114 -0.50 -6.49 -22.77
N GLY A 115 -1.73 -6.88 -22.45
CA GLY A 115 -2.61 -7.63 -23.36
C GLY A 115 -2.29 -9.13 -23.51
N VAL A 116 -1.39 -9.70 -22.69
CA VAL A 116 -1.14 -11.15 -22.63
C VAL A 116 -1.48 -11.66 -21.23
N GLU A 117 -2.37 -12.63 -21.11
CA GLU A 117 -2.93 -12.99 -19.80
C GLU A 117 -2.04 -13.92 -18.96
N LYS A 118 -1.46 -14.95 -19.59
CA LYS A 118 -0.92 -16.09 -18.83
C LYS A 118 0.60 -16.17 -18.80
N ALA A 119 1.25 -15.71 -19.87
CA ALA A 119 2.69 -15.84 -20.01
C ALA A 119 3.44 -14.77 -19.21
N ARG A 120 4.63 -15.13 -18.76
CA ARG A 120 5.48 -14.31 -17.90
C ARG A 120 6.88 -14.25 -18.45
N ILE A 121 7.47 -13.07 -18.38
CA ILE A 121 8.90 -12.85 -18.62
C ILE A 121 9.58 -12.79 -17.25
N ILE A 122 10.76 -13.39 -17.12
CA ILE A 122 11.48 -13.51 -15.85
C ILE A 122 12.92 -13.05 -16.08
N TRP A 123 13.39 -12.11 -15.27
CA TRP A 123 14.80 -11.77 -15.17
C TRP A 123 15.49 -12.69 -14.16
N GLU A 124 16.42 -13.52 -14.63
CA GLU A 124 17.26 -14.35 -13.76
C GLU A 124 18.56 -13.61 -13.44
N ASP A 125 18.57 -12.87 -12.33
CA ASP A 125 19.70 -12.00 -11.97
C ASP A 125 21.04 -12.75 -11.84
N LYS A 126 21.03 -13.97 -11.29
CA LYS A 126 22.25 -14.80 -11.13
C LYS A 126 22.88 -15.23 -12.46
N LYS A 127 22.05 -15.50 -13.47
CA LYS A 127 22.50 -15.96 -14.79
C LYS A 127 22.54 -14.82 -15.81
N LYS A 128 22.15 -13.61 -15.39
CA LYS A 128 22.02 -12.41 -16.21
C LYS A 128 21.32 -12.68 -17.54
N ARG A 129 20.20 -13.41 -17.49
CA ARG A 129 19.43 -13.83 -18.68
C ARG A 129 17.94 -13.64 -18.50
N VAL A 130 17.23 -13.54 -19.62
CA VAL A 130 15.77 -13.47 -19.68
C VAL A 130 15.19 -14.86 -19.97
N ALA A 131 14.30 -15.31 -19.09
CA ALA A 131 13.54 -16.53 -19.21
C ALA A 131 12.04 -16.24 -19.36
N HIS A 132 11.26 -17.26 -19.72
CA HIS A 132 9.80 -17.16 -19.79
C HIS A 132 9.13 -18.36 -19.14
N LYS A 133 7.87 -18.18 -18.70
CA LYS A 133 7.01 -19.25 -18.19
C LYS A 133 5.59 -19.11 -18.74
N PHE A 134 4.88 -20.25 -18.77
CA PHE A 134 3.46 -20.36 -19.12
C PHE A 134 3.08 -19.91 -20.55
N THR A 135 4.04 -19.87 -21.48
CA THR A 135 3.78 -19.62 -22.90
C THR A 135 2.85 -20.66 -23.53
N SER A 136 2.93 -21.92 -23.07
CA SER A 136 2.04 -23.00 -23.50
C SER A 136 0.58 -22.81 -23.10
N GLN A 137 0.29 -21.92 -22.15
CA GLN A 137 -1.09 -21.66 -21.70
C GLN A 137 -1.81 -20.61 -22.56
N ILE A 138 -1.08 -19.89 -23.41
CA ILE A 138 -1.67 -18.93 -24.35
C ILE A 138 -2.42 -19.72 -25.43
N ARG A 139 -3.74 -19.53 -25.51
CA ARG A 139 -4.58 -20.17 -26.54
C ARG A 139 -4.71 -19.31 -27.79
N ASP A 140 -4.66 -18.00 -27.63
CA ASP A 140 -4.80 -17.05 -28.72
C ASP A 140 -3.46 -16.81 -29.45
N ARG A 141 -3.51 -16.84 -30.78
CA ARG A 141 -2.34 -16.69 -31.64
C ARG A 141 -1.82 -15.25 -31.64
N GLU A 142 -2.70 -14.25 -31.49
CA GLU A 142 -2.27 -12.85 -31.46
C GLU A 142 -1.55 -12.51 -30.17
N GLN A 143 -2.10 -12.92 -29.02
CA GLN A 143 -1.41 -12.84 -27.73
C GLN A 143 -0.05 -13.54 -27.77
N TYR A 144 0.04 -14.72 -28.38
CA TYR A 144 1.30 -15.45 -28.49
C TYR A 144 2.33 -14.68 -29.31
N LYS A 145 1.95 -14.14 -30.48
CA LYS A 145 2.83 -13.32 -31.31
C LYS A 145 3.30 -12.07 -30.55
N LYS A 146 2.40 -11.37 -29.86
CA LYS A 146 2.75 -10.18 -29.05
C LYS A 146 3.77 -10.53 -27.98
N PHE A 147 3.54 -11.61 -27.24
CA PHE A 147 4.48 -12.10 -26.22
C PHE A 147 5.83 -12.47 -26.83
N ALA A 148 5.83 -13.26 -27.90
CA ALA A 148 7.03 -13.74 -28.57
C ALA A 148 7.88 -12.59 -29.09
N ASN A 149 7.27 -11.56 -29.68
CA ASN A 149 7.99 -10.38 -30.17
C ASN A 149 8.73 -9.66 -29.04
N VAL A 150 8.05 -9.39 -27.90
CA VAL A 150 8.67 -8.73 -26.75
C VAL A 150 9.78 -9.59 -26.14
N TYR A 151 9.51 -10.89 -25.94
CA TYR A 151 10.50 -11.81 -25.38
C TYR A 151 11.73 -11.96 -26.29
N ASN A 152 11.55 -12.18 -27.58
CA ASN A 152 12.66 -12.37 -28.53
C ASN A 152 13.52 -11.12 -28.66
N MET A 153 12.90 -9.93 -28.62
CA MET A 153 13.62 -8.66 -28.59
C MET A 153 14.52 -8.56 -27.35
N LEU A 154 14.01 -8.91 -26.17
CA LEU A 154 14.79 -8.92 -24.94
C LEU A 154 15.88 -9.99 -24.96
N ALA A 155 15.54 -11.21 -25.38
CA ALA A 155 16.48 -12.31 -25.49
C ALA A 155 17.64 -11.98 -26.44
N LYS A 156 17.38 -11.30 -27.55
CA LYS A 156 18.45 -10.89 -28.49
C LYS A 156 19.44 -9.88 -27.91
N LYS A 157 19.00 -9.06 -26.94
CA LYS A 157 19.83 -8.03 -26.32
C LYS A 157 20.54 -8.51 -25.04
N LEU A 158 19.92 -9.43 -24.31
CA LEU A 158 20.31 -9.80 -22.95
C LEU A 158 20.74 -11.26 -22.76
N ASN A 159 20.53 -12.13 -23.76
CA ASN A 159 21.03 -13.51 -23.78
C ASN A 159 22.08 -13.67 -24.87
#